data_AF-A0A6M3LFE7-F1
#
_entry.id   AF-A0A6M3LFE7-F1
#
_cell.length_a   1.000
_cell.length_b   1.000
_cell.length_c   1.000
_cell.angle_alpha   90.00
_cell.angle_beta   90.00
_cell.angle_gamma   90.00
#
_symmetry.space_group_name_H-M   'P 1'
#
loop_
_entity.id
_entity.type
_entity.pdbx_description
1 polymer ?
#
loop_
_entity_poly.entity_id
_entity_poly.type
_entity_poly.pdbx_seq_one_letter_code
_entity_poly.pdbx_strand_id
1 'polypeptide(L)' 'MTEEQDIVYTEGIILQARIELEAMLAANKERERRGEALAYGEDAILAIRDKHGIHHNALVTNIYRG' A
#
# COMPACT_ATOMS: atom_id res chain seq x y z
N MET A 1 -4.69 20.48 9.86
CA MET A 1 -3.48 19.78 10.36
C MET A 1 -2.32 20.74 10.19
N THR A 2 -1.28 20.62 11.02
CA THR A 2 -0.02 21.29 10.67
C THR A 2 0.62 20.54 9.50
N GLU A 3 1.48 21.20 8.74
CA GLU A 3 2.22 20.58 7.62
C GLU A 3 2.97 19.31 8.06
N GLU A 4 3.55 19.34 9.26
CA GLU A 4 4.21 18.18 9.88
C GLU A 4 3.24 17.02 10.14
N GLN A 5 2.00 17.29 10.57
CA GLN A 5 0.98 16.28 10.78
C GLN A 5 0.50 15.66 9.47
N ASP A 6 0.41 16.44 8.39
CA ASP A 6 0.04 15.96 7.06
C ASP A 6 1.09 15.04 6.44
N ILE A 7 2.37 15.38 6.64
CA ILE A 7 3.50 14.54 6.22
C ILE A 7 3.45 13.20 6.96
N VAL A 8 3.35 13.22 8.30
CA VAL A 8 3.30 11.99 9.12
C VAL A 8 2.08 11.14 8.78
N TYR A 9 0.93 11.76 8.53
CA TYR A 9 -0.27 11.06 8.08
C TYR A 9 -0.05 10.37 6.73
N THR A 10 0.57 11.06 5.79
CA THR A 10 0.89 10.53 4.46
C THR A 10 1.88 9.38 4.52
N GLU A 11 2.96 9.54 5.30
CA GLU A 11 3.94 8.48 5.56
C GLU A 11 3.28 7.24 6.19
N GLY A 12 2.33 7.45 7.10
CA GLY A 12 1.53 6.39 7.72
C GLY A 12 0.74 5.57 6.70
N ILE A 13 0.09 6.23 5.73
CA ILE A 13 -0.64 5.54 4.66
C ILE A 13 0.31 4.70 3.79
N ILE A 14 1.45 5.29 3.40
CA ILE A 14 2.46 4.59 2.58
C ILE A 14 3.00 3.36 3.32
N LEU A 15 3.29 3.50 4.62
CA LEU A 15 3.78 2.41 5.44
C LEU A 15 2.76 1.28 5.55
N GLN A 16 1.48 1.59 5.77
CA GLN A 16 0.41 0.59 5.81
C GLN A 16 0.29 -0.18 4.50
N ALA A 17 0.28 0.52 3.36
CA ALA A 17 0.26 -0.11 2.05
C ALA A 17 1.48 -1.02 1.83
N ARG A 18 2.67 -0.59 2.29
CA ARG A 18 3.89 -1.40 2.17
C ARG A 18 3.81 -2.67 3.02
N ILE A 19 3.29 -2.59 4.25
CA ILE A 19 3.12 -3.75 5.13
C ILE A 19 2.21 -4.79 4.46
N GLU A 20 1.09 -4.36 3.88
CA GLU A 20 0.17 -5.27 3.18
C GLU A 20 0.82 -5.93 1.97
N LEU A 21 1.58 -5.16 1.17
CA LEU A 21 2.29 -5.68 0.01
C LEU A 21 3.31 -6.76 0.42
N GLU A 22 4.14 -6.47 1.42
CA GLU A 22 5.15 -7.40 1.91
C GLU A 22 4.52 -8.69 2.47
N ALA A 23 3.38 -8.57 3.16
CA ALA A 23 2.64 -9.74 3.63
C ALA A 23 2.13 -10.61 2.47
N MET A 24 1.62 -10.01 1.39
CA MET A 24 1.19 -10.74 0.20
C MET A 24 2.37 -11.46 -0.50
N LEU A 25 3.50 -10.76 -0.65
CA LEU A 25 4.72 -11.33 -1.24
C LEU A 25 5.27 -12.48 -0.40
N ALA A 26 5.31 -12.33 0.93
CA ALA A 26 5.74 -13.37 1.85
C ALA A 26 4.84 -14.61 1.76
N ALA A 27 3.52 -14.42 1.71
CA ALA A 27 2.57 -15.52 1.56
C ALA A 27 2.74 -16.26 0.22
N ASN A 28 2.98 -15.53 -0.87
CA ASN A 28 3.27 -16.13 -2.17
C ASN A 28 4.58 -16.91 -2.16
N LYS A 29 5.63 -16.37 -1.54
CA LYS A 29 6.94 -17.04 -1.42
C LYS A 29 6.85 -18.34 -0.63
N GLU A 30 6.04 -18.37 0.43
CA GLU A 30 5.81 -19.61 1.19
C GLU A 30 5.01 -20.64 0.37
N ARG A 31 4.02 -20.19 -0.42
CA ARG A 31 3.27 -21.08 -1.33
C ARG A 31 4.16 -21.66 -2.42
N GLU A 32 5.00 -20.84 -3.02
CA GLU A 32 5.99 -21.27 -4.01
C GLU A 32 6.94 -22.32 -3.42
N ARG A 33 7.43 -22.11 -2.20
CA ARG A 33 8.26 -23.09 -1.47
C ARG A 33 7.54 -24.44 -1.27
N ARG A 34 6.22 -24.42 -1.17
CA ARG A 34 5.37 -25.60 -1.02
C ARG A 34 4.91 -26.21 -2.35
N GLY A 35 5.29 -25.61 -3.49
CA GLY A 35 4.84 -26.03 -4.83
C GLY A 35 3.38 -25.69 -5.11
N GLU A 36 2.79 -24.77 -4.36
CA GLU A 36 1.41 -24.31 -4.53
C GLU A 36 1.34 -23.15 -5.51
N ALA A 37 0.18 -22.97 -6.13
CA ALA A 37 -0.09 -21.79 -6.94
C ALA A 37 -0.04 -20.51 -6.08
N LEU A 38 0.34 -19.39 -6.70
CA LEU A 38 0.34 -18.08 -6.06
C LEU A 38 -1.08 -17.71 -5.62
N ALA A 39 -1.21 -17.13 -4.43
CA ALA A 39 -2.51 -16.66 -3.93
C ALA A 39 -2.82 -15.23 -4.34
N TYR A 40 -1.80 -14.41 -4.54
CA TYR A 40 -1.96 -13.01 -4.91
C TYR A 40 -1.31 -12.76 -6.27
N GLY A 41 -2.12 -12.39 -7.25
CA GLY A 41 -1.65 -11.93 -8.55
C GLY A 41 -1.49 -10.41 -8.59
N GLU A 42 -1.22 -9.88 -9.79
CA GLU A 42 -1.05 -8.45 -10.04
C GLU A 42 -2.28 -7.63 -9.62
N ASP A 43 -3.49 -8.13 -9.89
CA ASP A 43 -4.73 -7.46 -9.52
C ASP A 43 -4.87 -7.23 -8.00
N ALA A 44 -4.40 -8.19 -7.19
CA ALA A 44 -4.42 -8.07 -5.73
C ALA A 44 -3.44 -7.00 -5.24
N ILE A 45 -2.30 -6.85 -5.92
CA ILE A 45 -1.31 -5.81 -5.63
C ILE A 45 -1.85 -4.43 -6.04
N LEU A 46 -2.48 -4.32 -7.20
CA LEU A 46 -3.11 -3.09 -7.67
C LEU A 46 -4.27 -2.66 -6.76
N ALA A 47 -5.01 -3.60 -6.17
CA ALA A 47 -6.06 -3.30 -5.21
C ALA A 47 -5.53 -2.61 -3.93
N ILE A 48 -4.28 -2.84 -3.52
CA ILE A 48 -3.66 -2.14 -2.37
C ILE A 48 -3.54 -0.64 -2.67
N ARG A 49 -3.09 -0.29 -3.88
CA ARG A 49 -2.97 1.09 -4.33
C ARG A 49 -4.31 1.81 -4.23
N ASP A 50 -5.36 1.18 -4.74
CA ASP A 50 -6.69 1.77 -4.78
C ASP A 50 -7.30 1.87 -3.37
N LYS A 51 -7.10 0.84 -2.53
CA LYS A 51 -7.54 0.81 -1.12
C LYS A 51 -6.93 1.94 -0.28
N HIS A 52 -5.64 2.20 -0.45
CA HIS A 52 -4.93 3.24 0.30
C HIS A 52 -4.98 4.61 -0.38
N GLY A 53 -5.70 4.74 -1.50
CA GLY A 53 -5.80 5.99 -2.23
C GLY A 53 -4.44 6.49 -2.71
N ILE A 54 -3.49 5.60 -3.01
CA ILE A 54 -2.16 5.96 -3.51
C ILE A 54 -2.28 6.25 -5.01
N HIS A 55 -2.94 7.35 -5.33
CA HIS A 55 -3.03 7.89 -6.67
C HIS A 55 -2.34 9.25 -6.71
N HIS A 56 -1.79 9.58 -7.88
CA HIS A 56 -1.05 10.82 -8.13
C HIS A 56 -1.82 12.10 -7.72
N ASN A 57 -3.15 12.04 -7.60
CA ASN A 57 -4.03 13.15 -7.22
C ASN A 57 -4.51 13.11 -5.76
N ALA A 58 -4.48 11.97 -5.08
CA ALA A 58 -4.98 11.84 -3.71
C ALA A 58 -3.95 12.32 -2.68
N LEU A 59 -2.66 12.09 -2.94
CA LEU A 59 -1.57 12.58 -2.10
C LEU A 59 -1.43 14.11 -2.16
N VAL A 60 -1.69 14.74 -3.31
CA VAL A 60 -1.59 16.20 -3.47
C VAL A 60 -2.75 16.94 -2.83
N THR A 61 -3.95 16.34 -2.79
CA THR A 61 -5.15 17.01 -2.27
C THR A 61 -5.11 17.20 -0.75
N ASN A 62 -4.41 16.34 -0.02
CA ASN A 62 -4.23 16.47 1.43
C ASN A 62 -3.16 17.51 1.80
N ILE A 63 -2.12 17.66 0.97
CA ILE A 63 -1.03 18.63 1.21
C ILE A 63 -1.47 20.08 0.91
N TYR A 64 -2.40 20.27 -0.04
CA TYR A 64 -2.84 21.60 -0.49
C TYR A 64 -4.10 22.15 0.21
N ARG A 65 -4.72 21.40 1.14
CA ARG A 65 -5.93 21.83 1.88
C ARG A 65 -5.67 22.15 3.35
N GLY A 66 -4.41 22.46 3.68
CA GLY A 66 -4.03 23.18 4.91
C GLY A 66 -4.36 24.66 4.83
#